data_AF-G5E3Y1-F1
#
_entry.id   AF-G5E3Y1-F1
#
_cell.length_a   1.000
_cell.length_b   1.000
_cell.length_c   1.000
_cell.angle_alpha   90.00
_cell.angle_beta   90.00
_cell.angle_gamma   90.00
#
_symmetry.space_group_name_H-M   'P 1'
#
loop_
_entity.id
_entity.type
_entity.pdbx_description
1 polymer ?
#
loop_
_entity_poly.entity_id
_entity_poly.type
_entity_poly.pdbx_seq_one_letter_code
_entity_poly.pdbx_strand_id
1 'polypeptide(L)'
;SVGNVGQLAVDLIISTLNIPKVGYFYTDCLLPMVGNNPYATNQENAKELCTNAEVYALPSHKLAVLQLNDNEKRLSIPGGGFTKALYEDCCLEEIHMAVVLKFCSEGDNMPDAFSLLNQVNDWLHLV
;
A
#
# COMPACT_ATOMS: atom_id res chain seq x y z
N SER A 1 4.92 -12.79 2.71
CA SER A 1 4.84 -12.73 1.23
C SER A 1 6.15 -13.21 0.64
N VAL A 2 6.14 -13.72 -0.60
CA VAL A 2 7.32 -14.16 -1.36
C VAL A 2 7.98 -12.97 -2.10
N GLY A 3 7.22 -11.90 -2.35
CA GLY A 3 7.74 -10.63 -2.85
C GLY A 3 7.07 -9.43 -2.17
N ASN A 4 7.80 -8.32 -2.06
CA ASN A 4 7.34 -7.07 -1.44
C ASN A 4 6.94 -6.00 -2.48
N VAL A 5 6.77 -6.38 -3.76
CA VAL A 5 6.46 -5.49 -4.89
C VAL A 5 5.27 -4.56 -4.64
N GLY A 6 4.17 -5.05 -4.06
CA GLY A 6 3.00 -4.22 -3.75
C GLY A 6 3.32 -3.15 -2.70
N GLN A 7 4.10 -3.50 -1.67
CA GLN A 7 4.61 -2.56 -0.68
C GLN A 7 5.56 -1.55 -1.31
N LEU A 8 6.58 -2.00 -2.07
CA LEU A 8 7.54 -1.10 -2.71
C LEU A 8 6.86 -0.13 -3.70
N ALA A 9 5.83 -0.57 -4.43
CA ALA A 9 5.06 0.29 -5.31
C ALA A 9 4.26 1.35 -4.52
N VAL A 10 3.68 0.98 -3.37
CA VAL A 10 3.03 1.91 -2.44
C VAL A 10 4.05 2.91 -1.87
N ASP A 11 5.21 2.43 -1.40
CA ASP A 11 6.28 3.26 -0.85
C ASP A 11 6.77 4.28 -1.90
N LEU A 12 6.94 3.84 -3.16
CA LEU A 12 7.30 4.70 -4.30
C LEU A 12 6.21 5.74 -4.62
N ILE A 13 4.91 5.38 -4.59
CA ILE A 13 3.79 6.32 -4.82
C ILE A 13 3.78 7.41 -3.76
N ILE A 14 3.81 7.02 -2.48
CA ILE A 14 3.76 7.95 -1.34
C ILE A 14 4.94 8.92 -1.39
N SER A 15 6.14 8.40 -1.62
CA SER A 15 7.39 9.18 -1.70
C SER A 15 7.40 10.12 -2.92
N THR A 16 7.07 9.61 -4.12
CA THR A 16 7.14 10.38 -5.37
C THR A 16 6.11 11.53 -5.41
N LEU A 17 4.89 11.27 -4.94
CA LEU A 17 3.81 12.27 -4.92
C LEU A 17 3.77 13.08 -3.62
N ASN A 18 4.67 12.81 -2.67
CA ASN A 18 4.73 13.42 -1.33
C ASN A 18 3.36 13.40 -0.63
N ILE A 19 2.69 12.24 -0.63
CA ILE A 19 1.32 12.10 -0.14
C ILE A 19 1.29 12.27 1.39
N PRO A 20 0.46 13.17 1.95
CA PRO A 20 0.38 13.33 3.39
C PRO A 20 -0.29 12.11 4.06
N LYS A 21 0.23 11.75 5.24
CA LYS A 21 -0.45 10.83 6.15
C LYS A 21 -1.71 11.51 6.69
N VAL A 22 -2.87 10.85 6.55
CA VAL A 22 -4.17 11.33 7.02
C VAL A 22 -4.70 10.56 8.23
N GLY A 23 -4.09 9.42 8.57
CA GLY A 23 -4.45 8.63 9.73
C GLY A 23 -3.70 7.30 9.82
N TYR A 24 -4.19 6.42 10.68
CA TYR A 24 -3.71 5.05 10.85
C TYR A 24 -4.88 4.15 11.28
N PHE A 25 -4.77 2.85 11.03
CA PHE A 25 -5.68 1.86 11.60
C PHE A 25 -5.09 1.32 12.90
N TYR A 26 -5.90 1.33 13.96
CA TYR A 26 -5.58 0.69 15.23
C TYR A 26 -6.47 -0.53 15.42
N THR A 27 -5.85 -1.70 15.61
CA THR A 27 -6.53 -2.96 15.88
C THR A 27 -5.57 -3.93 16.55
N ASP A 28 -6.08 -4.74 17.49
CA ASP A 28 -5.32 -5.79 18.18
C ASP A 28 -4.91 -6.94 17.24
N CYS A 29 -5.45 -6.98 16.01
CA CYS A 29 -5.04 -7.92 14.96
C CYS A 29 -3.67 -7.59 14.34
N LEU A 30 -3.13 -6.39 14.55
CA LEU A 30 -1.82 -5.98 14.06
C LEU A 30 -0.75 -6.13 15.14
N LEU A 31 0.45 -6.57 14.76
CA LEU A 31 1.59 -6.59 15.66
C LEU A 31 1.91 -5.16 16.12
N PRO A 32 2.07 -4.89 17.43
CA PRO A 32 2.38 -3.55 17.92
C PRO A 32 3.84 -3.22 17.58
N MET A 33 4.04 -2.47 16.50
CA MET A 33 5.34 -2.02 16.04
C MET A 33 5.33 -0.54 15.67
N VAL A 34 6.48 0.09 15.91
CA VAL A 34 6.72 1.50 15.66
C VAL A 34 8.13 1.67 15.11
N GLY A 35 8.29 2.58 14.14
CA GLY A 35 9.57 2.89 13.52
C GLY A 35 9.71 4.37 13.18
N ASN A 36 10.86 4.74 12.62
CA ASN A 36 11.07 6.08 12.08
C ASN A 36 10.23 6.28 10.81
N ASN A 37 9.88 7.53 10.50
CA ASN A 37 9.22 7.88 9.25
C ASN A 37 10.07 7.49 8.01
N PRO A 38 9.63 6.54 7.16
CA PRO A 38 10.38 6.12 5.98
C PRO A 38 10.31 7.14 4.83
N TYR A 39 9.36 8.07 4.89
CA TYR A 39 9.14 9.15 3.92
C TYR A 39 9.68 10.49 4.41
N ALA A 40 10.61 10.47 5.36
CA ALA A 40 11.21 11.68 5.93
C ALA A 40 12.04 12.44 4.89
N THR A 41 11.61 13.68 4.62
CA THR A 41 12.24 14.61 3.66
C THR A 41 12.95 15.77 4.35
N ASN A 42 12.76 15.96 5.65
CA ASN A 42 13.38 17.01 6.45
C ASN A 42 13.56 16.59 7.92
N GLN A 43 14.25 17.41 8.73
CA GLN A 43 14.54 17.09 10.13
C GLN A 43 13.33 17.20 11.08
N GLU A 44 12.20 17.72 10.60
CA GLU A 44 10.97 17.85 11.38
C GLU A 44 10.15 16.56 11.25
N ASN A 45 9.81 16.15 10.02
CA ASN A 45 9.07 14.92 9.75
C ASN A 45 9.90 13.64 10.01
N ALA A 46 11.23 13.71 10.05
CA ALA A 46 12.10 12.61 10.51
C ALA A 46 11.89 12.22 11.98
N LYS A 47 11.25 13.08 12.79
CA LYS A 47 10.91 12.79 14.20
C LYS A 47 9.54 12.14 14.35
N GLU A 48 8.75 12.08 13.28
CA GLU A 48 7.48 11.38 13.30
C GLU A 48 7.72 9.88 13.41
N LEU A 49 6.88 9.24 14.22
CA LEU A 49 6.83 7.79 14.31
C LEU A 49 5.81 7.26 13.31
N CYS A 50 6.17 6.14 12.68
CA CYS A 50 5.32 5.40 11.76
C CYS A 50 4.93 4.04 12.34
N THR A 51 3.73 3.58 12.02
CA THR A 51 3.19 2.27 12.39
C THR A 51 3.08 1.36 11.16
N ASN A 52 2.57 0.14 11.34
CA ASN A 52 2.41 -0.85 10.27
C ASN A 52 1.09 -0.77 9.48
N ALA A 53 0.21 0.19 9.78
CA ALA A 53 -1.04 0.40 9.06
C ALA A 53 -1.40 1.89 9.02
N GLU A 54 -0.71 2.63 8.17
CA GLU A 54 -0.92 4.06 7.98
C GLU A 54 -1.76 4.34 6.73
N VAL A 55 -2.52 5.44 6.77
CA VAL A 55 -3.44 5.83 5.69
C VAL A 55 -2.93 7.11 5.06
N TYR A 56 -2.73 7.06 3.74
CA TYR A 56 -2.26 8.18 2.93
C TYR A 56 -3.32 8.53 1.89
N ALA A 57 -3.58 9.82 1.70
CA ALA A 57 -4.60 10.27 0.74
C ALA A 57 -4.16 11.53 -0.01
N LEU A 58 -4.39 11.53 -1.32
CA LEU A 58 -4.16 12.66 -2.21
C LEU A 58 -5.50 13.08 -2.87
N PRO A 59 -6.29 13.96 -2.23
CA PRO A 59 -7.65 14.28 -2.68
C PRO A 59 -7.73 14.83 -4.11
N SER A 60 -6.68 15.51 -4.58
CA SER A 60 -6.57 16.03 -5.96
C SER A 60 -6.63 14.94 -7.03
N HIS A 61 -6.15 13.73 -6.72
CA HIS A 61 -6.15 12.57 -7.62
C HIS A 61 -7.20 11.52 -7.25
N LYS A 62 -8.05 11.80 -6.23
CA LYS A 62 -8.99 10.84 -5.62
C LYS A 62 -8.33 9.50 -5.21
N LEU A 63 -7.04 9.53 -4.91
CA LEU A 63 -6.26 8.35 -4.57
C LEU A 63 -6.14 8.22 -3.05
N ALA A 64 -6.57 7.09 -2.52
CA ALA A 64 -6.27 6.63 -1.17
C ALA A 64 -5.36 5.41 -1.27
N VAL A 65 -4.29 5.37 -0.47
CA VAL A 65 -3.31 4.29 -0.46
C VAL A 65 -3.30 3.63 0.91
N LEU A 66 -3.46 2.30 0.92
CA LEU A 66 -3.53 1.48 2.12
C LEU A 66 -2.48 0.38 2.04
N GLN A 67 -1.60 0.33 3.04
CA GLN A 67 -0.49 -0.61 3.16
C GLN A 67 -0.80 -1.61 4.29
N LEU A 68 -0.87 -2.90 3.96
CA LEU A 68 -1.22 -3.98 4.90
C LEU A 68 -0.43 -5.26 4.60
N ASN A 69 -0.21 -6.10 5.62
CA ASN A 69 0.44 -7.41 5.53
C ASN A 69 -0.44 -8.47 6.22
N ASP A 70 -0.88 -9.53 5.51
CA ASP A 70 -1.84 -10.51 6.06
C ASP A 70 -1.89 -11.84 5.24
N ASN A 71 -2.60 -12.89 5.74
CA ASN A 71 -2.84 -14.19 5.09
C ASN A 71 -4.21 -14.81 5.46
N GLU A 72 -5.12 -15.09 4.50
CA GLU A 72 -5.98 -16.32 4.41
C GLU A 72 -7.04 -16.25 3.27
N LYS A 73 -7.73 -17.38 3.03
CA LYS A 73 -8.49 -17.78 1.82
C LYS A 73 -9.85 -18.44 2.16
N ARG A 74 -10.83 -18.64 1.26
CA ARG A 74 -11.00 -18.28 -0.17
C ARG A 74 -11.44 -16.82 -0.38
N LEU A 75 -11.57 -16.27 -1.59
CA LEU A 75 -11.00 -16.60 -2.91
C LEU A 75 -9.46 -16.83 -2.86
N SER A 76 -8.83 -17.28 -3.95
CA SER A 76 -7.40 -17.63 -3.96
C SER A 76 -6.56 -16.71 -4.86
N ILE A 77 -6.11 -15.59 -4.30
CA ILE A 77 -4.93 -14.85 -4.78
C ILE A 77 -3.74 -15.35 -3.95
N PRO A 78 -2.86 -16.24 -4.47
CA PRO A 78 -1.76 -16.78 -3.68
C PRO A 78 -0.82 -15.65 -3.24
N GLY A 79 -0.63 -15.49 -1.93
CA GLY A 79 0.16 -14.38 -1.37
C GLY A 79 -0.52 -13.00 -1.36
N GLY A 80 -1.80 -12.90 -1.75
CA GLY A 80 -2.53 -11.62 -1.83
C GLY A 80 -3.00 -11.02 -0.50
N GLY A 81 -2.95 -11.77 0.60
CA GLY A 81 -3.33 -11.32 1.94
C GLY A 81 -4.73 -10.69 2.04
N PHE A 82 -4.84 -9.67 2.89
CA PHE A 82 -6.12 -9.00 3.21
C PHE A 82 -6.79 -8.34 2.00
N THR A 83 -6.02 -7.97 0.96
CA THR A 83 -6.49 -7.37 -0.30
C THR A 83 -7.77 -8.03 -0.83
N LYS A 84 -7.81 -9.35 -0.71
CA LYS A 84 -8.88 -10.21 -1.20
C LYS A 84 -10.13 -10.17 -0.31
N ALA A 85 -9.98 -10.07 1.01
CA ALA A 85 -11.10 -9.85 1.93
C ALA A 85 -11.64 -8.42 1.79
N LEU A 86 -10.75 -7.42 1.82
CA LEU A 86 -11.07 -6.02 1.62
C LEU A 86 -11.86 -5.76 0.33
N TYR A 87 -11.46 -6.39 -0.78
CA TYR A 87 -12.19 -6.28 -2.05
C TYR A 87 -13.60 -6.86 -1.98
N GLU A 88 -13.79 -8.01 -1.32
CA GLU A 88 -15.11 -8.61 -1.14
C GLU A 88 -15.99 -7.75 -0.23
N ASP A 89 -15.45 -7.23 0.87
CA ASP A 89 -16.16 -6.33 1.79
C ASP A 89 -16.55 -5.01 1.08
N CYS A 90 -15.64 -4.42 0.30
CA CYS A 90 -15.96 -3.25 -0.52
C CYS A 90 -17.03 -3.54 -1.57
N CYS A 91 -17.03 -4.72 -2.21
CA CYS A 91 -18.09 -5.10 -3.13
C CYS A 91 -19.45 -5.30 -2.45
N LEU A 92 -19.47 -5.78 -1.20
CA LEU A 92 -20.69 -5.93 -0.40
C LEU A 92 -21.28 -4.57 0.00
N GLU A 93 -20.42 -3.60 0.32
CA GLU A 93 -20.79 -2.23 0.70
C GLU A 93 -20.92 -1.27 -0.50
N GLU A 94 -20.99 -1.78 -1.74
CA GLU A 94 -21.07 -1.03 -3.01
C GLU A 94 -19.93 -0.01 -3.25
N ILE A 95 -18.79 -0.18 -2.56
CA ILE A 95 -17.59 0.65 -2.70
C ILE A 95 -16.82 0.21 -3.94
N HIS A 96 -16.69 1.12 -4.92
CA HIS A 96 -15.89 0.89 -6.12
C HIS A 96 -14.40 0.73 -5.79
N MET A 97 -13.92 -0.50 -5.77
CA MET A 97 -12.51 -0.87 -5.56
C MET A 97 -11.94 -1.58 -6.79
N ALA A 98 -10.64 -1.39 -7.03
CA ALA A 98 -9.87 -2.18 -7.98
C ALA A 98 -8.63 -2.79 -7.31
N VAL A 99 -8.28 -4.00 -7.72
CA VAL A 99 -7.12 -4.74 -7.22
C VAL A 99 -6.16 -4.96 -8.37
N VAL A 100 -4.92 -4.47 -8.24
CA VAL A 100 -3.85 -4.69 -9.21
C VAL A 100 -2.92 -5.77 -8.69
N LEU A 101 -2.66 -6.80 -9.50
CA LEU A 101 -1.85 -7.96 -9.12
C LEU A 101 -0.66 -8.10 -10.06
N LYS A 102 0.50 -8.42 -9.49
CA LYS A 102 1.70 -8.77 -10.25
C LYS A 102 2.31 -10.05 -9.69
N PHE A 103 2.63 -10.99 -10.57
CA PHE A 103 3.40 -12.18 -10.22
C PHE A 103 4.88 -11.81 -10.12
N CYS A 104 5.52 -12.16 -9.01
CA CYS A 104 6.88 -11.76 -8.66
C CYS A 104 7.63 -12.96 -8.07
N SER A 105 8.93 -13.02 -8.31
CA SER A 105 9.82 -14.03 -7.74
C SER A 105 10.54 -13.51 -6.50
N GLU A 106 11.11 -14.41 -5.70
CA GLU A 106 12.07 -14.03 -4.65
C GLU A 106 13.30 -13.33 -5.25
N GLY A 107 13.84 -12.34 -4.54
CA GLY A 107 15.04 -11.60 -4.93
C GLY A 107 14.82 -10.09 -4.96
N ASP A 108 15.48 -9.40 -5.89
CA ASP A 108 15.26 -7.97 -6.10
C ASP A 108 13.90 -7.73 -6.76
N ASN A 109 13.07 -6.96 -6.07
CA ASN A 109 11.70 -6.63 -6.45
C ASN A 109 11.56 -5.15 -6.88
N MET A 110 12.65 -4.37 -6.86
CA MET A 110 12.66 -2.98 -7.30
C MET A 110 12.21 -2.80 -8.77
N PRO A 111 12.72 -3.55 -9.77
CA PRO A 111 12.27 -3.39 -11.15
C PRO A 111 10.78 -3.73 -11.31
N ASP A 112 10.30 -4.69 -10.51
CA ASP A 112 8.91 -5.12 -10.56
C ASP A 112 7.96 -4.10 -9.97
N ALA A 113 8.36 -3.42 -8.88
CA ALA A 113 7.64 -2.31 -8.27
C ALA A 113 7.54 -1.10 -9.20
N PHE A 114 8.65 -0.71 -9.85
CA PHE A 114 8.62 0.34 -10.87
C PHE A 114 7.72 0.00 -12.05
N SER A 115 7.75 -1.24 -12.55
CA SER A 115 6.86 -1.69 -13.62
C SER A 115 5.39 -1.73 -13.21
N LEU A 116 5.07 -2.05 -11.95
CA LEU A 116 3.71 -1.99 -11.41
C LEU A 116 3.24 -0.53 -11.28
N LEU A 117 4.09 0.34 -10.73
CA LEU A 117 3.84 1.77 -10.60
C LEU A 117 3.57 2.44 -11.95
N ASN A 118 4.39 2.17 -12.97
CA ASN A 118 4.17 2.75 -14.30
C ASN A 118 2.82 2.34 -14.89
N GLN A 119 2.36 1.10 -14.72
CA GLN A 119 1.03 0.68 -15.16
C GLN A 119 -0.10 1.40 -14.41
N VAL A 120 0.08 1.63 -13.10
CA VAL A 120 -0.87 2.43 -12.30
C VAL A 120 -0.85 3.89 -12.74
N ASN A 121 0.31 4.45 -13.10
CA ASN A 121 0.43 5.81 -13.64
C ASN A 121 -0.22 5.95 -15.03
N ASP A 122 0.01 5.00 -15.92
CA ASP A 122 -0.60 4.99 -17.26
C ASP A 122 -2.13 4.88 -17.19
N TRP A 123 -2.65 4.20 -16.17
CA TRP A 123 -4.10 4.04 -15.95
C TRP A 123 -4.76 5.24 -15.25
N LEU A 124 -4.11 5.79 -14.21
CA LEU A 124 -4.70 6.83 -13.35
C LEU A 124 -4.19 8.25 -13.64
N HIS A 125 -3.15 8.40 -14.47
CA HIS A 125 -2.47 9.66 -14.81
C HIS A 125 -2.05 10.44 -13.55
N LEU A 126 -1.21 9.83 -12.71
CA LEU A 126 -0.76 10.40 -11.44
C LEU A 126 0.35 11.47 -11.62
N VAL A 127 1.09 11.41 -12.73
CA VAL A 127 2.15 12.33 -13.17
C VAL A 127 2.10 12.47 -14.68
#